data_AF-U4KYG5-F1
#
_entry.id   AF-U4KYG5-F1
#
_cell.length_a   1.000
_cell.length_b   1.000
_cell.length_c   1.000
_cell.angle_alpha   90.00
_cell.angle_beta   90.00
_cell.angle_gamma   90.00
#
_symmetry.space_group_name_H-M   'P 1'
#
loop_
_entity.id
_entity.type
_entity.pdbx_description
1 polymer ?
#
loop_
_entity_poly.entity_id
_entity_poly.type
_entity_poly.pdbx_seq_one_letter_code
_entity_poly.pdbx_strand_id
1 'polypeptide(L)'
;MELPLLAVSLVAELTPRLRTSEPPQLLHPAFSSPTLIDDPLLFGILPPRHLLPNRWSLGSADICFTTPLKTAFFSSGHVLPTYRLHRSPSLGGLWQPTLHLLPRLLDKGEWVHIFPEGRIQQHPLHQMRYFKWGVARGILEAEQHPVVVAIWLQGLEEVMGEDRGWPRWLPRGGKRVRIVVGAPNEEGWEDLRGRWKELVKKEEGRGVRVTGDLGSWELRQGEEAKALRVEATRRVREMVLELRRGEGWPEEEQGAGTPEYYQTPGMREKEGLLADGARVKDT
;
A
#
# COMPACT_ATOMS: atom_id res chain seq x y z
N MET A 1 -8.85 6.63 25.69
CA MET A 1 -9.09 7.35 24.42
C MET A 1 -8.06 6.85 23.46
N GLU A 2 -8.45 5.84 22.69
CA GLU A 2 -7.59 5.05 21.81
C GLU A 2 -7.65 5.69 20.42
N LEU A 3 -6.49 5.94 19.83
CA LEU A 3 -6.36 6.53 18.49
C LEU A 3 -5.74 5.46 17.56
N PRO A 4 -6.47 4.98 16.54
CA PRO A 4 -6.11 3.76 15.83
C PRO A 4 -5.62 3.92 14.40
N LEU A 5 -4.49 3.26 14.08
CA LEU A 5 -3.79 3.23 12.80
C LEU A 5 -4.41 2.26 11.82
N LEU A 6 -4.45 2.68 10.57
CA LEU A 6 -4.74 1.82 9.44
C LEU A 6 -3.51 1.45 8.62
N ALA A 7 -3.38 0.17 8.30
CA ALA A 7 -2.49 -0.30 7.25
C ALA A 7 -3.31 -1.10 6.24
N VAL A 8 -3.45 -0.54 5.04
CA VAL A 8 -4.09 -1.19 3.90
C VAL A 8 -3.04 -1.94 3.13
N SER A 9 -3.31 -3.19 2.81
CA SER A 9 -2.39 -4.01 2.06
C SER A 9 -3.03 -4.54 0.77
N LEU A 10 -2.28 -4.41 -0.32
CA LEU A 10 -2.58 -5.02 -1.62
C LEU A 10 -1.58 -6.13 -1.87
N VAL A 11 -2.08 -7.35 -2.08
CA VAL A 11 -1.31 -8.49 -2.59
C VAL A 11 -1.64 -8.63 -4.06
N ALA A 12 -0.63 -8.50 -4.92
CA ALA A 12 -0.75 -8.89 -6.31
C ALA A 12 -0.04 -10.24 -6.51
N GLU A 13 -0.78 -11.34 -6.72
CA GLU A 13 -0.21 -12.69 -6.91
C GLU A 13 -0.67 -13.30 -8.24
N LEU A 14 0.18 -14.10 -8.89
CA LEU A 14 -0.19 -15.07 -9.93
C LEU A 14 0.43 -16.42 -9.59
N THR A 15 -0.18 -17.13 -8.64
CA THR A 15 0.11 -18.55 -8.46
C THR A 15 -1.18 -19.32 -8.13
N PRO A 16 -1.48 -20.43 -8.82
CA PRO A 16 -2.63 -21.28 -8.50
C PRO A 16 -2.57 -21.97 -7.11
N ARG A 17 -1.55 -21.66 -6.28
CA ARG A 17 -1.14 -22.46 -5.13
C ARG A 17 -1.84 -22.11 -3.80
N LEU A 18 -2.58 -20.99 -3.72
CA LEU A 18 -3.36 -20.65 -2.53
C LEU A 18 -4.80 -21.17 -2.55
N ARG A 19 -5.17 -22.02 -3.51
CA ARG A 19 -6.53 -22.61 -3.63
C ARG A 19 -7.02 -23.38 -2.39
N THR A 20 -6.18 -23.66 -1.37
CA THR A 20 -6.50 -24.69 -0.38
C THR A 20 -6.04 -24.46 1.07
N SER A 21 -6.02 -23.24 1.62
CA SER A 21 -5.77 -23.14 3.08
C SER A 21 -6.70 -22.19 3.80
N GLU A 22 -7.44 -22.77 4.76
CA GLU A 22 -8.17 -22.09 5.84
C GLU A 22 -7.34 -20.98 6.51
N PRO A 23 -7.99 -19.94 7.08
CA PRO A 23 -7.29 -18.82 7.68
C PRO A 23 -6.46 -19.28 8.89
N PRO A 24 -5.15 -19.03 8.93
CA PRO A 24 -4.32 -19.43 10.05
C PRO A 24 -4.62 -18.57 11.28
N GLN A 25 -4.96 -19.23 12.38
CA GLN A 25 -4.98 -18.62 13.71
C GLN A 25 -3.54 -18.47 14.24
N LEU A 26 -3.17 -17.21 14.52
CA LEU A 26 -2.26 -16.71 15.56
C LEU A 26 -0.91 -17.42 15.76
N LEU A 27 0.20 -16.73 15.44
CA LEU A 27 1.52 -16.94 16.06
C LEU A 27 2.29 -15.60 16.19
N HIS A 28 2.89 -15.38 17.36
CA HIS A 28 3.69 -14.20 17.70
C HIS A 28 5.11 -14.25 17.09
N PRO A 29 5.65 -13.11 16.65
CA PRO A 29 7.05 -12.80 16.97
C PRO A 29 7.31 -11.34 17.37
N ALA A 30 8.35 -11.13 18.17
CA ALA A 30 8.77 -9.85 18.74
C ALA A 30 9.91 -9.21 17.92
N PHE A 31 9.70 -8.05 17.27
CA PHE A 31 10.75 -7.13 16.78
C PHE A 31 10.21 -5.70 16.60
N SER A 32 11.08 -4.68 16.67
CA SER A 32 10.76 -3.26 17.02
C SER A 32 10.87 -2.24 15.87
N SER A 33 9.77 -1.52 15.56
CA SER A 33 9.63 -0.09 15.15
C SER A 33 8.24 0.16 14.51
N PRO A 34 7.51 1.26 14.78
CA PRO A 34 6.05 1.37 14.55
C PRO A 34 5.60 1.33 13.08
N THR A 35 6.44 1.76 12.14
CA THR A 35 6.19 1.70 10.68
C THR A 35 6.77 0.44 10.03
N LEU A 36 7.48 -0.35 10.83
CA LEU A 36 8.37 -1.42 10.39
C LEU A 36 7.81 -2.81 10.66
N ILE A 37 6.77 -2.85 11.47
CA ILE A 37 6.21 -4.02 12.11
C ILE A 37 5.08 -4.59 11.27
N ASP A 38 4.38 -3.77 10.48
CA ASP A 38 3.23 -4.21 9.71
C ASP A 38 3.61 -5.33 8.74
N ASP A 39 4.73 -5.19 8.04
CA ASP A 39 5.24 -6.23 7.15
C ASP A 39 5.69 -7.50 7.93
N PRO A 40 6.67 -7.46 8.86
CA PRO A 40 7.08 -8.64 9.61
C PRO A 40 5.98 -9.29 10.46
N LEU A 41 5.00 -8.54 10.99
CA LEU A 41 3.88 -9.11 11.74
C LEU A 41 2.83 -9.71 10.80
N LEU A 42 2.45 -9.02 9.73
CA LEU A 42 1.51 -9.56 8.74
C LEU A 42 2.04 -10.87 8.18
N PHE A 43 3.32 -10.90 7.81
CA PHE A 43 3.92 -12.10 7.25
C PHE A 43 4.34 -13.10 8.32
N GLY A 44 4.71 -12.66 9.53
CA GLY A 44 5.04 -13.55 10.65
C GLY A 44 3.87 -14.42 11.12
N ILE A 45 2.63 -14.04 10.78
CA ILE A 45 1.41 -14.83 11.03
C ILE A 45 1.16 -15.87 9.92
N LEU A 46 1.77 -15.72 8.74
CA LEU A 46 1.64 -16.70 7.67
C LEU A 46 2.42 -17.98 8.01
N PRO A 47 1.93 -19.16 7.57
CA PRO A 47 2.65 -20.41 7.76
C PRO A 47 4.08 -20.30 7.21
N PRO A 48 5.13 -20.81 7.90
CA PRO A 48 6.52 -20.59 7.52
C PRO A 48 6.90 -20.97 6.09
N ARG A 49 6.14 -21.87 5.47
CA ARG A 49 6.26 -22.24 4.04
C ARG A 49 5.96 -21.08 3.07
N HIS A 50 5.34 -20.00 3.53
CA HIS A 50 5.05 -18.79 2.75
C HIS A 50 5.97 -17.61 3.13
N LEU A 51 6.96 -17.82 4.00
CA LEU A 51 7.87 -16.76 4.49
C LEU A 51 9.08 -16.47 3.56
N LEU A 52 9.22 -17.13 2.40
CA LEU A 52 10.40 -17.04 1.50
C LEU A 52 10.01 -17.21 0.01
N PRO A 53 10.85 -16.85 -0.99
CA PRO A 53 11.68 -15.66 -1.20
C PRO A 53 11.03 -14.64 -2.18
N ASN A 54 9.87 -14.94 -2.76
CA ASN A 54 9.31 -14.16 -3.89
C ASN A 54 8.39 -13.01 -3.45
N ARG A 55 8.68 -12.39 -2.31
CA ARG A 55 7.84 -11.33 -1.72
C ARG A 55 8.63 -10.04 -1.67
N TRP A 56 8.06 -9.00 -2.24
CA TRP A 56 8.56 -7.64 -2.22
C TRP A 56 7.61 -6.76 -1.43
N SER A 57 8.15 -5.76 -0.74
CA SER A 57 7.34 -4.73 -0.10
C SER A 57 7.90 -3.35 -0.38
N LEU A 58 7.10 -2.31 -0.14
CA LEU A 58 7.50 -0.92 -0.32
C LEU A 58 7.71 -0.27 1.05
N GLY A 59 8.93 0.22 1.29
CA GLY A 59 9.28 0.95 2.52
C GLY A 59 9.75 2.37 2.20
N SER A 60 9.58 3.31 3.12
CA SER A 60 10.11 4.66 2.94
C SER A 60 11.64 4.67 2.96
N ALA A 61 12.23 5.33 1.96
CA ALA A 61 13.67 5.54 1.86
C ALA A 61 14.22 6.31 3.07
N ASP A 62 13.49 7.35 3.52
CA ASP A 62 13.89 8.24 4.61
C ASP A 62 13.70 7.66 6.01
N ILE A 63 13.07 6.49 6.15
CA ILE A 63 12.89 5.79 7.44
C ILE A 63 13.67 4.48 7.46
N CYS A 64 13.43 3.62 6.47
CA CYS A 64 14.02 2.28 6.39
C CYS A 64 15.48 2.32 5.91
N PHE A 65 15.86 3.26 5.04
CA PHE A 65 17.17 3.24 4.35
C PHE A 65 18.14 4.34 4.85
N THR A 66 18.02 4.69 6.13
CA THR A 66 18.76 5.80 6.76
C THR A 66 20.18 5.44 7.18
N THR A 67 20.41 4.18 7.58
CA THR A 67 21.73 3.71 8.04
C THR A 67 22.11 2.43 7.30
N PRO A 68 23.41 2.15 7.07
CA PRO A 68 23.84 0.96 6.34
C PRO A 68 23.27 -0.35 6.92
N LEU A 69 23.20 -0.47 8.24
CA LEU A 69 22.65 -1.64 8.92
C LEU A 69 21.15 -1.81 8.62
N LYS A 70 20.37 -0.72 8.72
CA LYS A 70 18.94 -0.76 8.40
C LYS A 70 18.73 -1.07 6.91
N THR A 71 19.46 -0.40 6.04
CA THR A 71 19.44 -0.66 4.59
C THR A 71 19.73 -2.12 4.28
N ALA A 72 20.76 -2.71 4.89
CA ALA A 72 21.09 -4.11 4.71
C ALA A 72 19.96 -5.03 5.19
N PHE A 73 19.36 -4.74 6.35
CA PHE A 73 18.23 -5.49 6.89
C PHE A 73 17.00 -5.44 5.96
N PHE A 74 16.55 -4.25 5.54
CA PHE A 74 15.38 -4.11 4.66
C PHE A 74 15.61 -4.63 3.26
N SER A 75 16.79 -4.40 2.68
CA SER A 75 17.12 -4.94 1.36
C SER A 75 17.15 -6.47 1.39
N SER A 76 17.67 -7.07 2.47
CA SER A 76 17.65 -8.52 2.66
C SER A 76 16.24 -9.08 2.83
N GLY A 77 15.31 -8.27 3.37
CA GLY A 77 13.89 -8.58 3.45
C GLY A 77 13.08 -8.26 2.20
N HIS A 78 13.74 -7.96 1.06
CA HIS A 78 13.12 -7.59 -0.21
C HIS A 78 12.19 -6.36 -0.12
N VAL A 79 12.57 -5.38 0.70
CA VAL A 79 11.88 -4.09 0.75
C VAL A 79 12.51 -3.14 -0.26
N LEU A 80 11.70 -2.53 -1.12
CA LEU A 80 12.12 -1.53 -2.09
C LEU A 80 11.96 -0.12 -1.51
N PRO A 81 12.92 0.78 -1.74
CA PRO A 81 12.89 2.14 -1.22
C PRO A 81 11.89 3.00 -2.00
N THR A 82 10.96 3.66 -1.31
CA THR A 82 10.04 4.64 -1.90
C THR A 82 10.36 6.03 -1.40
N TYR A 83 10.33 6.99 -2.32
CA TYR A 83 10.73 8.37 -2.11
C TYR A 83 9.50 9.26 -2.04
N ARG A 84 9.40 10.05 -0.97
CA ARG A 84 8.34 11.04 -0.84
C ARG A 84 8.72 12.32 -1.58
N LEU A 85 7.75 12.88 -2.30
CA LEU A 85 7.97 14.07 -3.13
C LEU A 85 8.52 15.26 -2.33
N HIS A 86 8.03 15.50 -1.11
CA HIS A 86 8.47 16.63 -0.28
C HIS A 86 9.88 16.44 0.33
N ARG A 87 10.38 15.20 0.45
CA ARG A 87 11.75 14.91 0.93
C ARG A 87 12.75 14.81 -0.21
N SER A 88 12.31 14.28 -1.34
CA SER A 88 13.16 14.06 -2.52
C SER A 88 12.40 14.51 -3.78
N PRO A 89 12.40 15.82 -4.09
CA PRO A 89 11.64 16.37 -5.22
C PRO A 89 12.06 15.79 -6.59
N SER A 90 13.32 15.35 -6.73
CA SER A 90 13.86 14.79 -7.97
C SER A 90 13.56 13.31 -8.17
N LEU A 91 13.30 12.55 -7.10
CA LEU A 91 13.13 11.09 -7.14
C LEU A 91 11.74 10.62 -6.71
N GLY A 92 11.00 11.44 -5.98
CA GLY A 92 9.70 11.09 -5.43
C GLY A 92 8.54 11.27 -6.42
N GLY A 93 7.39 10.70 -6.04
CA GLY A 93 6.17 10.77 -6.84
C GLY A 93 5.87 9.50 -7.62
N LEU A 94 4.94 9.59 -8.58
CA LEU A 94 4.42 8.44 -9.32
C LEU A 94 5.47 7.77 -10.23
N TRP A 95 6.45 8.55 -10.69
CA TRP A 95 7.47 8.13 -11.65
C TRP A 95 8.81 7.77 -11.00
N GLN A 96 8.78 7.50 -9.69
CA GLN A 96 9.96 7.09 -8.95
C GLN A 96 10.50 5.73 -9.44
N PRO A 97 11.81 5.46 -9.30
CA PRO A 97 12.43 4.21 -9.79
C PRO A 97 11.74 2.94 -9.29
N THR A 98 11.32 2.92 -8.03
CA THR A 98 10.62 1.77 -7.42
C THR A 98 9.23 1.55 -8.02
N LEU A 99 8.53 2.65 -8.37
CA LEU A 99 7.29 2.70 -9.14
C LEU A 99 7.35 1.83 -10.40
N HIS A 100 8.43 2.08 -11.14
CA HIS A 100 8.74 1.49 -12.42
C HIS A 100 9.08 -0.01 -12.36
N LEU A 101 9.54 -0.49 -11.21
CA LEU A 101 9.86 -1.91 -11.02
C LEU A 101 8.63 -2.75 -10.73
N LEU A 102 7.54 -2.16 -10.22
CA LEU A 102 6.36 -2.92 -9.81
C LEU A 102 5.79 -3.80 -10.92
N PRO A 103 5.46 -3.27 -12.13
CA PRO A 103 4.90 -4.11 -13.19
C PRO A 103 5.82 -5.29 -13.54
N ARG A 104 7.14 -5.05 -13.58
CA ARG A 104 8.14 -6.06 -13.92
C ARG A 104 8.28 -7.16 -12.87
N LEU A 105 8.04 -6.84 -11.60
CA LEU A 105 8.01 -7.83 -10.53
C LEU A 105 6.77 -8.70 -10.66
N LEU A 106 5.61 -8.08 -10.90
CA LEU A 106 4.36 -8.80 -11.13
C LEU A 106 4.43 -9.70 -12.36
N ASP A 107 5.05 -9.24 -13.44
CA ASP A 107 5.27 -10.03 -14.66
C ASP A 107 6.23 -11.22 -14.47
N LYS A 108 7.01 -11.22 -13.39
CA LYS A 108 7.84 -12.37 -13.01
C LYS A 108 7.10 -13.36 -12.09
N GLY A 109 5.86 -13.07 -11.72
CA GLY A 109 5.11 -13.83 -10.74
C GLY A 109 5.54 -13.58 -9.29
N GLU A 110 6.21 -12.45 -9.04
CA GLU A 110 6.57 -12.03 -7.68
C GLU A 110 5.36 -11.42 -6.97
N TRP A 111 5.28 -11.64 -5.67
CA TRP A 111 4.30 -10.97 -4.81
C TRP A 111 4.81 -9.59 -4.43
N VAL A 112 4.05 -8.54 -4.74
CA VAL A 112 4.28 -7.19 -4.20
C VAL A 112 3.24 -6.83 -3.15
N HIS A 113 3.73 -6.33 -2.02
CA HIS A 113 2.97 -5.73 -0.94
C HIS A 113 3.05 -4.20 -0.99
N ILE A 114 1.89 -3.52 -0.95
CA ILE A 114 1.80 -2.06 -1.07
C ILE A 114 0.89 -1.50 0.01
N PHE A 115 1.37 -0.44 0.68
CA PHE A 115 0.57 0.44 1.55
C PHE A 115 0.16 1.71 0.78
N PRO A 116 -1.04 1.76 0.18
CA PRO A 116 -1.40 2.80 -0.77
C PRO A 116 -1.64 4.18 -0.14
N GLU A 117 -1.88 4.30 1.17
CA GLU A 117 -2.00 5.59 1.85
C GLU A 117 -0.67 6.38 1.88
N GLY A 118 0.43 5.63 1.94
CA GLY A 118 1.80 6.12 2.00
C GLY A 118 2.06 7.14 3.13
N ARG A 119 1.31 7.00 4.24
CA ARG A 119 1.47 7.63 5.56
C ARG A 119 0.75 6.77 6.62
N ILE A 120 1.18 6.89 7.87
CA ILE A 120 0.53 6.33 9.04
C ILE A 120 -0.58 7.30 9.40
N GLN A 121 -1.83 6.85 9.41
CA GLN A 121 -2.96 7.65 9.87
C GLN A 121 -3.72 6.91 10.98
N GLN A 122 -3.74 7.52 12.17
CA GLN A 122 -4.50 7.04 13.32
C GLN A 122 -5.77 7.87 13.52
N HIS A 123 -6.94 7.41 13.07
CA HIS A 123 -8.19 8.19 13.11
C HIS A 123 -9.22 7.56 14.06
N PRO A 124 -9.89 8.32 14.97
CA PRO A 124 -10.84 7.76 15.94
C PRO A 124 -11.91 6.84 15.34
N LEU A 125 -12.41 7.19 14.15
CA LEU A 125 -13.41 6.41 13.39
C LEU A 125 -12.82 5.26 12.55
N HIS A 126 -11.53 4.94 12.69
CA HIS A 126 -10.81 3.99 11.81
C HIS A 126 -10.99 4.32 10.32
N GLN A 127 -10.99 5.61 10.00
CA GLN A 127 -11.15 6.11 8.65
C GLN A 127 -9.83 6.01 7.88
N MET A 128 -9.91 5.44 6.68
CA MET A 128 -8.78 5.33 5.75
C MET A 128 -8.56 6.65 5.04
N ARG A 129 -7.31 6.92 4.70
CA ARG A 129 -7.01 8.02 3.80
C ARG A 129 -7.43 7.70 2.36
N TYR A 130 -7.36 8.70 1.49
CA TYR A 130 -7.25 8.45 0.06
C TYR A 130 -5.99 7.64 -0.26
N PHE A 131 -6.10 6.82 -1.31
CA PHE A 131 -4.99 6.01 -1.80
C PHE A 131 -4.20 6.76 -2.87
N LYS A 132 -2.88 6.61 -2.83
CA LYS A 132 -1.98 7.14 -3.86
C LYS A 132 -2.01 6.25 -5.10
N TRP A 133 -1.86 6.88 -6.26
CA TRP A 133 -1.97 6.20 -7.57
C TRP A 133 -0.85 5.20 -7.88
N GLY A 134 0.16 5.04 -7.02
CA GLY A 134 1.25 4.08 -7.24
C GLY A 134 0.75 2.64 -7.42
N VAL A 135 -0.35 2.29 -6.74
CA VAL A 135 -0.98 0.97 -6.84
C VAL A 135 -1.57 0.69 -8.22
N ALA A 136 -2.12 1.71 -8.89
CA ALA A 136 -2.71 1.57 -10.21
C ALA A 136 -1.67 1.20 -11.28
N ARG A 137 -0.38 1.54 -11.06
CA ARG A 137 0.68 1.18 -12.00
C ARG A 137 0.87 -0.33 -12.12
N GLY A 138 0.92 -1.03 -10.98
CA GLY A 138 1.01 -2.49 -10.98
C GLY A 138 -0.17 -3.15 -11.69
N ILE A 139 -1.38 -2.60 -11.51
CA ILE A 139 -2.61 -3.14 -12.11
C ILE A 139 -2.67 -2.89 -13.63
N LEU A 140 -2.41 -1.65 -14.05
CA LEU A 140 -2.60 -1.24 -15.45
C LEU A 140 -1.41 -1.63 -16.33
N GLU A 141 -0.19 -1.46 -15.83
CA GLU A 141 1.04 -1.51 -16.62
C GLU A 141 1.71 -2.89 -16.64
N ALA A 142 1.34 -3.81 -15.74
CA ALA A 142 1.80 -5.20 -15.82
C ALA A 142 1.28 -5.85 -17.10
N GLU A 143 2.09 -6.67 -17.74
CA GLU A 143 1.70 -7.48 -18.91
C GLU A 143 0.77 -8.62 -18.48
N GLN A 144 1.15 -9.31 -17.41
CA GLN A 144 0.32 -10.34 -16.78
C GLN A 144 -0.85 -9.69 -16.03
N HIS A 145 -1.96 -10.41 -15.90
CA HIS A 145 -3.13 -9.91 -15.18
C HIS A 145 -2.94 -10.13 -13.66
N PRO A 146 -2.69 -9.10 -12.85
CA PRO A 146 -2.46 -9.31 -11.42
C PRO A 146 -3.76 -9.66 -10.70
N VAL A 147 -3.70 -10.61 -9.77
CA VAL A 147 -4.80 -10.87 -8.81
C VAL A 147 -4.61 -9.97 -7.62
N VAL A 148 -5.59 -9.12 -7.33
CA VAL A 148 -5.51 -8.18 -6.20
C VAL A 148 -6.22 -8.76 -4.98
N VAL A 149 -5.56 -8.81 -3.83
CA VAL A 149 -6.19 -9.14 -2.54
C VAL A 149 -6.10 -7.95 -1.61
N ALA A 150 -7.24 -7.52 -1.09
CA ALA A 150 -7.31 -6.49 -0.06
C ALA A 150 -7.08 -7.11 1.32
N ILE A 151 -6.35 -6.40 2.17
CA ILE A 151 -6.14 -6.78 3.56
C ILE A 151 -6.47 -5.58 4.45
N TRP A 152 -7.27 -5.84 5.49
CA TRP A 152 -7.62 -4.90 6.54
C TRP A 152 -6.95 -5.32 7.86
N LEU A 153 -6.24 -4.37 8.47
CA LEU A 153 -5.46 -4.57 9.69
C LEU A 153 -6.04 -3.72 10.82
N GLN A 154 -6.19 -4.32 12.00
CA GLN A 154 -6.69 -3.68 13.22
C GLN A 154 -5.83 -4.07 14.43
N GLY A 155 -5.66 -3.13 15.36
CA GLY A 155 -5.04 -3.38 16.67
C GLY A 155 -3.52 -3.22 16.69
N LEU A 156 -2.90 -2.89 15.55
CA LEU A 156 -1.47 -2.56 15.48
C LEU A 156 -1.15 -1.28 16.26
N GLU A 157 -2.12 -0.37 16.36
CA GLU A 157 -2.12 0.80 17.22
C GLU A 157 -2.02 0.48 18.71
N GLU A 158 -2.59 -0.63 19.17
CA GLU A 158 -2.54 -0.97 20.58
C GLU A 158 -1.16 -1.52 20.94
N VAL A 159 -0.54 -2.21 19.99
CA VAL A 159 0.82 -2.74 20.06
C VAL A 159 1.84 -1.59 20.00
N MET A 160 1.64 -0.61 19.10
CA MET A 160 2.63 0.43 18.76
C MET A 160 2.04 1.87 18.59
N GLY A 161 1.09 2.31 19.40
CA GLY A 161 0.39 3.61 19.27
C GLY A 161 1.30 4.86 19.30
N GLU A 162 0.93 5.95 18.64
CA GLU A 162 1.82 7.14 18.54
C GLU A 162 1.89 7.98 19.83
N ASP A 163 0.94 7.85 20.77
CA ASP A 163 0.96 8.53 22.07
C ASP A 163 1.82 7.86 23.14
N ARG A 164 2.51 6.77 22.82
CA ARG A 164 3.22 6.01 23.85
C ARG A 164 4.42 6.76 24.44
N GLY A 165 4.53 6.63 25.76
CA GLY A 165 5.66 7.08 26.56
C GLY A 165 6.92 6.25 26.33
N TRP A 166 7.95 6.52 27.11
CA TRP A 166 9.19 5.74 27.09
C TRP A 166 8.96 4.34 27.72
N PRO A 167 9.54 3.25 27.17
CA PRO A 167 10.37 3.17 25.97
C PRO A 167 9.56 3.05 24.66
N ARG A 168 9.82 3.97 23.71
CA ARG A 168 9.08 4.06 22.43
C ARG A 168 9.42 2.96 21.40
N TRP A 169 10.49 2.20 21.62
CA TRP A 169 10.94 1.17 20.69
C TRP A 169 10.30 -0.20 20.96
N LEU A 170 9.74 -0.42 22.17
CA LEU A 170 9.25 -1.74 22.56
C LEU A 170 7.75 -1.91 22.21
N PRO A 171 7.37 -2.98 21.48
CA PRO A 171 5.96 -3.35 21.27
C PRO A 171 5.27 -3.72 22.58
N ARG A 172 4.00 -3.30 22.75
CA ARG A 172 3.18 -3.72 23.89
C ARG A 172 2.68 -5.14 23.67
N GLY A 173 3.03 -6.04 24.59
CA GLY A 173 2.53 -7.42 24.61
C GLY A 173 1.08 -7.52 25.09
N GLY A 174 0.42 -8.64 24.81
CA GLY A 174 -0.95 -8.94 25.27
C GLY A 174 -2.07 -8.17 24.57
N LYS A 175 -1.75 -7.48 23.47
CA LYS A 175 -2.72 -6.79 22.62
C LYS A 175 -3.20 -7.69 21.49
N ARG A 176 -4.45 -7.48 21.07
CA ARG A 176 -5.06 -8.26 19.98
C ARG A 176 -4.85 -7.53 18.67
N VAL A 177 -4.20 -8.21 17.73
CA VAL A 177 -4.12 -7.78 16.32
C VAL A 177 -5.10 -8.65 15.54
N ARG A 178 -5.93 -8.00 14.72
CA ARG A 178 -6.86 -8.68 13.82
C ARG A 178 -6.47 -8.37 12.39
N ILE A 179 -6.40 -9.42 11.59
CA ILE A 179 -6.06 -9.36 10.16
C ILE A 179 -7.22 -9.98 9.41
N VAL A 180 -7.79 -9.23 8.49
CA VAL A 180 -8.91 -9.65 7.66
C VAL A 180 -8.43 -9.62 6.23
N VAL A 181 -8.44 -10.79 5.59
CA VAL A 181 -8.01 -10.96 4.20
C VAL A 181 -9.26 -11.13 3.35
N GLY A 182 -9.39 -10.28 2.33
CA GLY A 182 -10.48 -10.34 1.38
C GLY A 182 -10.35 -11.47 0.38
N ALA A 183 -11.40 -11.67 -0.42
CA ALA A 183 -11.34 -12.59 -1.54
C ALA A 183 -10.38 -12.07 -2.62
N PRO A 184 -9.68 -12.95 -3.34
CA PRO A 184 -8.86 -12.56 -4.49
C PRO A 184 -9.73 -11.98 -5.61
N ASN A 185 -9.36 -10.81 -6.10
CA ASN A 185 -9.99 -10.17 -7.25
C ASN A 185 -9.19 -10.49 -8.53
N GLU A 186 -9.58 -11.59 -9.18
CA GLU A 186 -8.92 -12.14 -10.37
C GLU A 186 -9.38 -11.51 -11.68
N GLU A 187 -10.64 -11.04 -11.77
CA GLU A 187 -11.26 -10.59 -13.04
C GLU A 187 -11.61 -9.09 -13.06
N GLY A 188 -11.59 -8.41 -11.91
CA GLY A 188 -12.13 -7.05 -11.76
C GLY A 188 -11.33 -5.91 -12.40
N TRP A 189 -10.29 -6.24 -13.19
CA TRP A 189 -9.38 -5.29 -13.80
C TRP A 189 -9.35 -5.35 -15.33
N GLU A 190 -10.02 -6.32 -15.95
CA GLU A 190 -9.95 -6.54 -17.40
C GLU A 190 -10.40 -5.33 -18.21
N ASP A 191 -11.45 -4.65 -17.77
CA ASP A 191 -12.01 -3.46 -18.43
C ASP A 191 -11.02 -2.28 -18.38
N LEU A 192 -10.42 -2.02 -17.21
CA LEU A 192 -9.43 -0.96 -17.03
C LEU A 192 -8.14 -1.25 -17.80
N ARG A 193 -7.69 -2.50 -17.78
CA ARG A 193 -6.50 -2.95 -18.53
C ARG A 193 -6.75 -2.95 -20.03
N GLY A 194 -7.96 -3.27 -20.48
CA GLY A 194 -8.37 -3.17 -21.89
C GLY A 194 -8.25 -1.74 -22.40
N ARG A 195 -8.87 -0.79 -21.69
CA ARG A 195 -8.79 0.65 -21.99
C ARG A 195 -7.34 1.17 -21.92
N TRP A 196 -6.55 0.71 -20.95
CA TRP A 196 -5.13 1.05 -20.87
C TRP A 196 -4.34 0.56 -22.09
N LYS A 197 -4.54 -0.70 -22.51
CA LYS A 197 -3.88 -1.27 -23.69
C LYS A 197 -4.28 -0.56 -24.99
N GLU A 198 -5.54 -0.14 -25.13
CA GLU A 198 -5.98 0.68 -26.25
C GLU A 198 -5.28 2.03 -26.29
N LEU A 199 -5.14 2.68 -25.13
CA LEU A 199 -4.41 3.94 -25.02
C LEU A 199 -2.93 3.78 -25.39
N VAL A 200 -2.29 2.69 -24.95
CA VAL A 200 -0.91 2.35 -25.35
C VAL A 200 -0.81 2.15 -26.87
N LYS A 201 -1.70 1.35 -27.48
CA LYS A 201 -1.71 1.12 -28.93
C LYS A 201 -1.90 2.40 -29.74
N LYS A 202 -2.74 3.33 -29.26
CA LYS A 202 -2.95 4.64 -29.89
C LYS A 202 -1.66 5.46 -29.93
N GLU A 203 -0.85 5.41 -28.87
CA GLU A 203 0.43 6.09 -28.78
C GLU A 203 1.52 5.40 -29.64
N GLU A 204 1.55 4.06 -29.65
CA GLU A 204 2.43 3.30 -30.54
C GLU A 204 2.14 3.58 -32.02
N GLY A 205 0.86 3.70 -32.40
CA GLY A 205 0.44 4.08 -33.75
C GLY A 205 0.87 5.49 -34.17
N ARG A 206 1.21 6.36 -33.22
CA ARG A 206 1.82 7.68 -33.46
C ARG A 206 3.34 7.62 -33.64
N GLY A 207 3.92 6.43 -33.66
CA GLY A 207 5.37 6.21 -33.78
C GLY A 207 6.12 6.31 -32.46
N VAL A 208 5.43 6.40 -31.32
CA VAL A 208 6.06 6.43 -30.00
C VAL A 208 6.42 5.01 -29.59
N ARG A 209 7.71 4.75 -29.38
CA ARG A 209 8.14 3.46 -28.82
C ARG A 209 7.81 3.43 -27.32
N VAL A 210 6.76 2.70 -26.96
CA VAL A 210 6.38 2.49 -25.55
C VAL A 210 7.25 1.38 -24.97
N THR A 211 8.49 1.71 -24.58
CA THR A 211 9.33 0.81 -23.77
C THR A 211 9.27 1.21 -22.31
N GLY A 212 8.49 0.47 -21.52
CA GLY A 212 8.18 0.88 -20.17
C GLY A 212 7.55 2.26 -20.15
N ASP A 213 8.12 3.17 -19.37
CA ASP A 213 7.36 4.23 -18.72
C ASP A 213 7.79 5.64 -19.12
N LEU A 214 8.71 5.78 -20.08
CA LEU A 214 9.41 7.03 -20.40
C LEU A 214 9.09 7.60 -21.79
N GLY A 215 8.24 6.94 -22.59
CA GLY A 215 8.09 7.27 -24.02
C GLY A 215 7.06 8.35 -24.38
N SER A 216 5.94 8.44 -23.65
CA SER A 216 4.79 9.30 -24.03
C SER A 216 4.34 10.20 -22.88
N TRP A 217 4.10 11.48 -23.18
CA TRP A 217 3.51 12.43 -22.23
C TRP A 217 2.05 12.08 -21.92
N GLU A 218 1.32 11.60 -22.92
CA GLU A 218 -0.08 11.22 -22.84
C GLU A 218 -0.31 10.06 -21.87
N LEU A 219 0.55 9.03 -21.90
CA LEU A 219 0.48 7.92 -20.94
C LEU A 219 0.81 8.34 -19.50
N ARG A 220 1.59 9.42 -19.34
CA ARG A 220 2.00 9.94 -18.03
C ARG A 220 1.00 10.93 -17.44
N GLN A 221 0.61 11.91 -18.25
CA GLN A 221 -0.07 13.13 -17.82
C GLN A 221 -1.36 13.39 -18.60
N GLY A 222 -1.69 12.56 -19.58
CA GLY A 222 -2.95 12.66 -20.31
C GLY A 222 -4.15 12.37 -19.40
N GLU A 223 -5.25 13.05 -19.68
CA GLU A 223 -6.47 12.95 -18.87
C GLU A 223 -7.06 11.53 -18.87
N GLU A 224 -7.03 10.84 -20.02
CA GLU A 224 -7.46 9.44 -20.12
C GLU A 224 -6.63 8.52 -19.20
N ALA A 225 -5.30 8.68 -19.19
CA ALA A 225 -4.39 7.90 -18.36
C ALA A 225 -4.57 8.19 -16.87
N LYS A 226 -4.78 9.46 -16.48
CA LYS A 226 -5.08 9.84 -15.09
C LYS A 226 -6.42 9.26 -14.64
N ALA A 227 -7.46 9.34 -15.48
CA ALA A 227 -8.78 8.80 -15.17
C ALA A 227 -8.73 7.30 -14.87
N LEU A 228 -8.00 6.52 -15.69
CA LEU A 228 -7.80 5.08 -15.44
C LEU A 228 -7.10 4.82 -14.10
N ARG A 229 -6.07 5.61 -13.76
CA ARG A 229 -5.36 5.48 -12.48
C ARG A 229 -6.24 5.82 -11.28
N VAL A 230 -7.02 6.89 -11.37
CA VAL A 230 -7.99 7.29 -10.35
C VAL A 230 -9.01 6.17 -10.15
N GLU A 231 -9.57 5.64 -11.23
CA GLU A 231 -10.57 4.57 -11.18
C GLU A 231 -10.02 3.27 -10.58
N ALA A 232 -8.84 2.82 -11.04
CA ALA A 232 -8.16 1.64 -10.48
C ALA A 232 -7.89 1.81 -8.98
N THR A 233 -7.34 2.96 -8.59
CA THR A 233 -7.04 3.26 -7.18
C THR A 233 -8.30 3.30 -6.33
N ARG A 234 -9.40 3.86 -6.85
CA ARG A 234 -10.70 3.89 -6.17
C ARG A 234 -11.26 2.50 -5.95
N ARG A 235 -11.19 1.62 -6.97
CA ARG A 235 -11.65 0.21 -6.85
C ARG A 235 -10.84 -0.55 -5.80
N VAL A 236 -9.52 -0.38 -5.77
CA VAL A 236 -8.66 -0.95 -4.72
C VAL A 236 -9.08 -0.47 -3.34
N ARG A 237 -9.38 0.83 -3.18
CA ARG A 237 -9.86 1.38 -1.91
C ARG A 237 -11.21 0.78 -1.50
N GLU A 238 -12.12 0.60 -2.45
CA GLU A 238 -13.44 0.01 -2.18
C GLU A 238 -13.33 -1.42 -1.66
N MET A 239 -12.44 -2.24 -2.23
CA MET A 239 -12.21 -3.61 -1.73
C MET A 239 -11.83 -3.63 -0.25
N VAL A 240 -11.10 -2.62 0.22
CA VAL A 240 -10.66 -2.52 1.62
C VAL A 240 -11.79 -1.95 2.49
N LEU A 241 -12.59 -1.02 1.96
CA LEU A 241 -13.81 -0.54 2.61
C LEU A 241 -14.82 -1.66 2.84
N GLU A 242 -14.94 -2.60 1.90
CA GLU A 242 -15.81 -3.77 2.06
C GLU A 242 -15.41 -4.62 3.27
N LEU A 243 -14.10 -4.87 3.45
CA LEU A 243 -13.60 -5.57 4.64
C LEU A 243 -13.87 -4.78 5.91
N ARG A 244 -13.62 -3.47 5.88
CA ARG A 244 -13.89 -2.56 6.99
C ARG A 244 -15.36 -2.59 7.42
N ARG A 245 -16.29 -2.55 6.46
CA ARG A 245 -17.74 -2.64 6.72
C ARG A 245 -18.13 -4.02 7.24
N GLY A 246 -17.56 -5.08 6.69
CA GLY A 246 -17.77 -6.46 7.16
C GLY A 246 -17.34 -6.65 8.63
N GLU A 247 -16.37 -5.86 9.09
CA GLU A 247 -15.91 -5.84 10.48
C GLU A 247 -16.77 -4.99 11.42
N GLY A 248 -17.80 -4.30 10.90
CA GLY A 248 -18.75 -3.52 11.69
C GLY A 248 -18.30 -2.09 12.02
N TRP A 249 -17.29 -1.56 11.32
CA TRP A 249 -16.87 -0.17 11.49
C TRP A 249 -17.87 0.82 10.86
N PRO A 250 -18.08 2.00 11.47
CA PRO A 250 -19.06 2.99 10.99
C PRO A 250 -18.63 3.57 9.63
N GLU A 251 -19.54 4.03 8.79
CA GLU A 251 -19.16 4.67 7.52
C GLU A 251 -18.17 5.83 7.70
N GLU A 252 -17.31 6.02 6.71
CA GLU A 252 -16.37 7.13 6.70
C GLU A 252 -17.09 8.46 6.45
N GLU A 253 -16.44 9.56 6.85
CA GLU A 253 -16.92 10.88 6.52
C GLU A 253 -16.97 11.13 5.02
N GLN A 254 -17.95 11.91 4.58
CA GLN A 254 -18.14 12.21 3.17
C GLN A 254 -16.89 12.91 2.61
N GLY A 255 -16.29 12.32 1.57
CA GLY A 255 -15.09 12.84 0.93
C GLY A 255 -13.77 12.33 1.51
N ALA A 256 -13.77 11.53 2.58
CA ALA A 256 -12.56 10.92 3.16
C ALA A 256 -11.72 10.12 2.16
N GLY A 257 -12.31 9.64 1.07
CA GLY A 257 -11.60 8.96 -0.01
C GLY A 257 -10.81 9.88 -0.94
N THR A 258 -10.86 11.20 -0.79
CA THR A 258 -10.24 12.15 -1.73
C THR A 258 -9.13 13.01 -1.12
N PRO A 259 -8.14 13.45 -1.90
CA PRO A 259 -7.10 14.36 -1.42
C PRO A 259 -7.64 15.71 -0.91
N GLU A 260 -8.75 16.19 -1.47
CA GLU A 260 -9.35 17.49 -1.18
C GLU A 260 -9.84 17.55 0.27
N TYR A 261 -10.44 16.47 0.77
CA TYR A 261 -10.91 16.38 2.16
C TYR A 261 -9.79 16.69 3.16
N TYR A 262 -8.57 16.16 2.92
CA TYR A 262 -7.43 16.33 3.83
C TYR A 262 -6.71 17.69 3.75
N GLN A 263 -7.18 18.59 2.88
CA GLN A 263 -6.69 19.97 2.89
C GLN A 263 -7.22 20.72 4.12
N THR A 264 -8.47 20.46 4.53
CA THR A 264 -9.15 21.15 5.63
C THR A 264 -8.59 20.78 7.01
N PRO A 265 -8.33 19.50 7.34
CA PRO A 265 -7.66 19.11 8.58
C PRO A 265 -6.20 19.59 8.72
N GLY A 266 -5.61 20.16 7.65
CA GLY A 266 -4.26 20.74 7.67
C GLY A 266 -3.13 19.77 7.34
N MET A 267 -3.40 18.66 6.65
CA MET A 267 -2.48 17.53 6.47
C MET A 267 -1.32 17.77 5.48
N ARG A 268 -1.24 18.95 4.83
CA ARG A 268 -0.33 19.19 3.69
C ARG A 268 1.14 18.85 4.00
N GLU A 269 1.68 19.25 5.16
CA GLU A 269 3.11 19.07 5.49
C GLU A 269 3.42 18.76 6.97
N LYS A 270 2.41 18.70 7.85
CA LYS A 270 2.64 18.54 9.30
C LYS A 270 2.36 17.11 9.77
N GLU A 271 3.30 16.56 10.54
CA GLU A 271 3.07 15.37 11.38
C GLU A 271 2.38 15.80 12.68
N GLY A 272 1.66 14.87 13.31
CA GLY A 272 1.02 15.06 14.61
C GLY A 272 -0.51 15.00 14.56
N LEU A 273 -1.16 15.61 15.55
CA LEU A 273 -2.61 15.61 15.71
C LEU A 273 -3.24 16.66 14.78
N LEU A 274 -4.16 16.21 13.94
CA LEU A 274 -4.96 17.01 13.02
C LEU A 274 -6.26 17.50 13.65
N ALA A 275 -6.96 18.42 12.97
CA ALA A 275 -8.20 19.02 13.46
C ALA A 275 -9.39 18.04 13.53
N ASP A 276 -9.36 16.97 12.74
CA ASP A 276 -10.31 15.84 12.77
C ASP A 276 -10.01 14.83 13.90
N GLY A 277 -8.98 15.09 14.70
CA GLY A 277 -8.52 14.20 15.76
C GLY A 277 -7.63 13.06 15.26
N ALA A 278 -7.35 12.98 13.97
CA ALA A 278 -6.42 11.99 13.44
C ALA A 278 -4.98 12.32 13.83
N ARG A 279 -4.15 11.30 14.11
CA ARG A 279 -2.70 11.47 14.22
C ARG A 279 -2.03 10.94 12.98
N VAL A 280 -1.20 11.76 12.35
CA VAL A 280 -0.54 11.42 11.10
C VAL A 280 0.96 11.44 11.26
N LYS A 281 1.61 10.45 10.66
CA LYS A 281 3.06 10.36 10.59
C LYS A 281 3.50 9.75 9.27
N ASP A 282 4.74 9.99 8.93
CA ASP A 282 5.36 9.39 7.77
C ASP A 282 5.68 7.88 8.00
N THR A 283 5.31 7.01 7.04
CA THR A 283 5.56 5.54 6.99
C THR A 283 6.84 5.19 6.29
#